data_AF-A0A7X7LN75-F1
#
_entry.id   AF-A0A7X7LN75-F1
#
_cell.length_a   1.000
_cell.length_b   1.000
_cell.length_c   1.000
_cell.angle_alpha   90.00
_cell.angle_beta   90.00
_cell.angle_gamma   90.00
#
_symmetry.space_group_name_H-M   'P 1'
#
loop_
_entity.id
_entity.type
_entity.pdbx_description
1 polymer ?
#
loop_
_entity_poly.entity_id
_entity_poly.type
_entity_poly.pdbx_seq_one_letter_code
_entity_poly.pdbx_strand_id
1 'polypeptide(L)' 'MDQWLKTLKTATPQEGFELAITLSRKGVAYTQQSAEVREKLRPFYAENADSLIAGSQVVAINFQTVAAANNYWRD' A
#
# COMPACT_ATOMS: atom_id res chain seq x y z
N MET A 1 -16.87 -11.55 -1.21
CA MET A 1 -15.44 -11.16 -1.11
C MET A 1 -15.04 -11.28 0.34
N ASP A 2 -13.84 -11.78 0.61
CA ASP A 2 -13.32 -11.82 1.97
C ASP A 2 -13.02 -10.38 2.47
N GLN A 3 -13.41 -10.09 3.70
CA GLN A 3 -13.20 -8.77 4.31
C GLN A 3 -11.76 -8.68 4.82
N TRP A 4 -10.86 -8.20 3.94
CA TRP A 4 -9.43 -8.13 4.25
C TRP A 4 -9.04 -6.86 5.03
N LEU A 5 -9.70 -5.72 4.81
CA LEU A 5 -9.44 -4.46 5.51
C LEU A 5 -10.42 -4.29 6.67
N LYS A 6 -10.00 -4.69 7.87
CA LYS A 6 -10.86 -4.69 9.06
C LYS A 6 -10.76 -3.40 9.89
N THR A 7 -9.60 -2.77 9.89
CA THR A 7 -9.33 -1.54 10.64
C THR A 7 -8.15 -0.78 10.02
N LEU A 8 -8.08 0.52 10.28
CA LEU A 8 -6.89 1.35 10.02
C LEU A 8 -6.00 1.48 11.27
N LYS A 9 -6.43 0.96 12.42
CA LYS A 9 -5.67 0.98 13.66
C LYS A 9 -4.55 -0.06 13.63
N THR A 10 -3.35 0.34 14.01
CA THR A 10 -2.14 -0.50 14.13
C THR A 10 -1.42 -0.16 15.43
N ALA A 11 -0.70 -1.13 16.02
CA ALA A 11 -0.07 -0.94 17.32
C ALA A 11 1.21 -0.07 17.23
N THR A 12 1.91 -0.13 16.09
CA THR A 12 3.17 0.60 15.90
C THR A 12 3.21 1.36 14.57
N PRO A 13 4.11 2.37 14.43
CA PRO A 13 4.36 3.03 13.16
C PRO A 13 4.79 2.07 12.04
N GLN A 14 5.59 1.04 12.36
CA GLN A 14 6.04 0.02 11.42
C GLN A 14 4.85 -0.76 10.84
N GLU A 15 3.97 -1.26 11.70
CA GLU A 15 2.73 -1.94 11.26
C GLU A 15 1.84 -1.00 10.44
N GLY A 16 1.81 0.29 10.80
CA GLY A 16 1.10 1.32 10.03
C GLY A 16 1.65 1.48 8.61
N PHE A 17 2.97 1.44 8.45
CA PHE A 17 3.63 1.53 7.15
C PHE A 17 3.37 0.26 6.32
N GLU A 18 3.41 -0.91 6.94
CA GLU A 18 3.08 -2.19 6.29
C GLU A 18 1.61 -2.25 5.84
N LEU A 19 0.69 -1.70 6.64
CA LEU A 19 -0.70 -1.52 6.24
C LEU A 19 -0.83 -0.58 5.04
N ALA A 20 -0.09 0.53 5.02
CA ALA A 20 -0.07 1.47 3.89
C ALA A 20 0.45 0.82 2.60
N ILE A 21 1.51 0.01 2.67
CA ILE A 21 1.99 -0.80 1.53
C ILE A 21 0.88 -1.74 1.05
N THR A 22 0.20 -2.40 1.97
CA THR A 22 -0.89 -3.34 1.65
C THR A 22 -2.04 -2.63 0.94
N LEU A 23 -2.46 -1.46 1.45
CA LEU A 23 -3.49 -0.62 0.82
C LEU A 23 -3.10 -0.25 -0.63
N SER A 24 -1.87 0.20 -0.85
CA SER A 24 -1.36 0.55 -2.19
C SER A 24 -1.41 -0.64 -3.15
N ARG A 25 -0.94 -1.82 -2.71
CA ARG A 25 -0.94 -3.05 -3.52
C ARG A 25 -2.35 -3.58 -3.80
N LYS A 26 -3.26 -3.45 -2.84
CA LYS A 26 -4.65 -3.88 -2.99
C LYS A 26 -5.40 -3.00 -3.99
N GLY A 27 -5.13 -1.70 -4.03
CA GLY A 27 -5.65 -0.80 -5.07
C GLY A 27 -5.36 -1.31 -6.48
N VAL A 28 -4.10 -1.69 -6.75
CA VAL A 28 -3.69 -2.29 -8.04
C VAL A 28 -4.41 -3.63 -8.31
N ALA A 29 -4.62 -4.45 -7.29
CA ALA A 29 -5.34 -5.72 -7.45
C ALA A 29 -6.84 -5.53 -7.72
N TYR A 30 -7.46 -4.46 -7.22
CA TYR A 30 -8.85 -4.12 -7.52
C TYR A 30 -9.03 -3.58 -8.94
N THR A 31 -8.07 -2.79 -9.44
CA THR A 31 -8.13 -2.23 -10.80
C THR A 31 -7.73 -3.25 -11.87
N GLN A 32 -6.74 -4.10 -11.58
CA GLN A 32 -6.34 -5.22 -12.44
C GLN A 32 -6.45 -6.54 -11.69
N GLN A 33 -7.59 -7.21 -11.88
CA GLN A 33 -7.94 -8.43 -11.16
C GLN A 33 -7.13 -9.65 -11.60
N SER A 34 -6.60 -9.67 -12.84
CA SER A 34 -5.77 -10.79 -13.33
C SER A 34 -4.38 -10.75 -12.70
N ALA A 35 -4.06 -11.79 -11.93
CA ALA A 35 -2.72 -11.99 -11.39
C ALA A 35 -1.68 -12.18 -12.52
N GLU A 36 -2.04 -12.88 -13.58
CA GLU A 36 -1.16 -13.10 -14.74
C GLU A 36 -0.79 -11.78 -15.42
N VAL A 37 -1.75 -10.87 -15.59
CA VAL A 37 -1.46 -9.54 -16.16
C VAL A 37 -0.56 -8.73 -15.23
N ARG A 38 -0.81 -8.75 -13.91
CA ARG A 38 0.05 -8.04 -12.95
C ARG A 38 1.48 -8.58 -12.93
N GLU A 39 1.66 -9.88 -13.10
CA GLU A 39 2.98 -10.51 -13.21
C GLU A 39 3.70 -10.08 -14.48
N LYS A 40 3.00 -10.08 -15.62
CA LYS A 40 3.54 -9.57 -16.90
C LYS A 40 3.97 -8.11 -16.82
N LEU A 41 3.29 -7.30 -16.01
CA LEU A 41 3.61 -5.89 -15.82
C LEU A 41 4.78 -5.65 -14.83
N ARG A 42 5.08 -6.61 -13.94
CA ARG A 42 6.08 -6.46 -12.87
C ARG A 42 7.48 -6.04 -13.37
N PRO A 43 8.05 -6.66 -14.42
CA PRO A 43 9.39 -6.29 -14.88
C PRO A 43 9.48 -4.84 -15.38
N PHE A 44 8.40 -4.26 -15.89
CA PHE A 44 8.41 -2.91 -16.44
C PHE A 44 8.57 -1.83 -15.37
N TYR A 45 8.03 -2.05 -14.17
CA TYR A 45 8.08 -1.06 -13.09
C TYR A 45 9.04 -1.42 -11.96
N ALA A 46 9.46 -2.68 -11.82
CA ALA A 46 10.29 -3.12 -10.70
C ALA A 46 11.74 -2.58 -10.75
N GLU A 47 12.25 -2.28 -11.93
CA GLU A 47 13.61 -1.77 -12.16
C GLU A 47 13.62 -0.34 -12.71
N ASN A 48 12.44 0.29 -12.83
CA ASN A 48 12.31 1.64 -13.36
C ASN A 48 12.27 2.67 -12.22
N ALA A 49 13.24 3.61 -12.21
CA ALA A 49 13.40 4.58 -11.13
C ALA A 49 12.15 5.45 -10.90
N ASP A 50 11.55 5.98 -11.96
CA ASP A 50 10.34 6.81 -11.86
C ASP A 50 9.17 6.01 -11.28
N SER A 51 9.04 4.74 -11.67
CA SER A 51 8.00 3.85 -11.17
C SER A 51 8.22 3.49 -9.69
N LEU A 52 9.46 3.29 -9.26
CA LEU A 52 9.81 3.05 -7.86
C LEU A 52 9.49 4.28 -7.00
N ILE A 53 9.81 5.48 -7.48
CA ILE A 53 9.48 6.75 -6.83
C ILE A 53 7.96 6.93 -6.76
N ALA A 54 7.24 6.68 -7.85
CA ALA A 54 5.78 6.77 -7.89
C ALA A 54 5.12 5.76 -6.94
N GLY A 55 5.61 4.53 -6.89
CA GLY A 55 5.15 3.52 -5.94
C GLY A 55 5.35 3.96 -4.49
N SER A 56 6.51 4.54 -4.18
CA SER A 56 6.81 5.11 -2.86
C SER A 56 5.86 6.26 -2.51
N GLN A 57 5.56 7.15 -3.45
CA GLN A 57 4.61 8.26 -3.26
C GLN A 57 3.21 7.77 -2.88
N VAL A 58 2.70 6.72 -3.55
CA VAL A 58 1.38 6.15 -3.23
C VAL A 58 1.38 5.57 -1.81
N VAL A 59 2.44 4.88 -1.41
CA VAL A 59 2.60 4.38 -0.03
C VAL A 59 2.63 5.54 0.97
N ALA A 60 3.35 6.62 0.68
CA ALA A 60 3.42 7.79 1.55
C ALA A 60 2.03 8.45 1.77
N ILE A 61 1.22 8.55 0.72
CA ILE A 61 -0.15 9.09 0.79
C ILE A 61 -1.05 8.20 1.67
N ASN A 62 -0.98 6.88 1.48
CA ASN A 62 -1.71 5.94 2.33
C ASN A 62 -1.22 5.97 3.79
N PHE A 63 0.10 6.06 3.99
CA PHE A 63 0.69 6.13 5.32
C PHE A 63 0.27 7.41 6.06
N GLN A 64 0.15 8.55 5.38
CA GLN A 64 -0.40 9.77 5.98
C GLN A 64 -1.80 9.52 6.57
N THR A 65 -2.65 8.77 5.85
CA THR A 65 -4.00 8.43 6.30
C THR A 65 -3.97 7.45 7.48
N VAL A 66 -3.14 6.40 7.40
CA VAL A 66 -2.99 5.41 8.49
C VAL A 66 -2.42 6.07 9.74
N ALA A 67 -1.40 6.92 9.61
CA ALA A 67 -0.81 7.64 10.74
C ALA A 67 -1.84 8.55 11.42
N ALA A 68 -2.63 9.31 10.66
CA ALA A 68 -3.71 10.13 11.21
C ALA A 68 -4.77 9.27 11.93
N ALA A 69 -5.14 8.12 11.35
CA ALA A 69 -6.06 7.17 11.98
C ALA A 69 -5.51 6.62 13.31
N ASN A 70 -4.19 6.58 13.50
CA ASN A 70 -3.52 6.10 14.71
C ASN A 70 -3.08 7.21 15.67
N ASN A 71 -3.56 8.44 15.48
CA ASN A 71 -3.09 9.60 16.26
C ASN A 71 -1.55 9.71 16.28
N TYR A 72 -0.92 9.35 15.16
CA TYR A 72 0.53 9.33 14.96
C TYR A 72 1.31 8.49 15.98
N TRP A 73 0.66 7.51 16.65
CA TRP A 73 1.25 6.73 17.74
C TRP A 73 1.88 7.61 18.83
N ARG A 74 1.29 8.79 19.03
CA ARG A 74 1.68 9.69 20.11
C ARG A 74 1.16 9.10 21.41
N ASP A 75 2.10 8.55 22.18
CA ASP A 75 2.02 8.52 23.64
C ASP A 75 2.59 9.85 24.18
#